data_AF-A0A2D6X0D6-F1
#
_entry.id   AF-A0A2D6X0D6-F1
#
_cell.length_a   1.000
_cell.length_b   1.000
_cell.length_c   1.000
_cell.angle_alpha   90.00
_cell.angle_beta   90.00
_cell.angle_gamma   90.00
#
_symmetry.space_group_name_H-M   'P 1'
#
loop_
_entity.id
_entity.type
_entity.pdbx_description
1 polymer ?
#
loop_
_entity_poly.entity_id
_entity_poly.type
_entity_poly.pdbx_seq_one_letter_code
_entity_poly.pdbx_strand_id
1 'polypeptide(L)' 'MDTLKEHGVALVTIIVVWEIIEDILFPLLFIFLGTHVHPAFLAGAPASWLLCLHWLMVPLLWSAWVKISQEKVDKE' A
#
# COMPACT_ATOMS: atom_id res chain seq x y z
N MET A 1 12.93 -7.55 -22.57
CA MET A 1 11.71 -6.72 -22.42
C MET A 1 10.58 -7.50 -21.72
N ASP A 2 10.84 -8.74 -21.30
CA ASP A 2 9.86 -9.65 -20.70
C ASP A 2 9.63 -9.41 -19.20
N THR A 3 10.66 -8.95 -18.48
CA THR A 3 10.61 -8.67 -17.02
C THR A 3 9.56 -7.61 -16.64
N LEU A 4 9.31 -6.61 -17.50
CA LEU A 4 8.28 -5.57 -17.28
C LEU A 4 6.86 -6.08 -17.54
N LYS A 5 6.70 -7.07 -18.43
CA LYS A 5 5.39 -7.62 -18.81
C LYS A 5 4.89 -8.65 -17.80
N GLU A 6 5.81 -9.37 -17.15
CA GLU A 6 5.51 -10.40 -16.15
C GLU A 6 5.39 -9.82 -14.73
N HIS A 7 6.23 -8.84 -14.37
CA HIS A 7 6.15 -8.17 -13.06
C HIS A 7 5.27 -6.90 -13.04
N GLY A 8 4.86 -6.39 -14.21
CA GLY A 8 3.99 -5.22 -14.30
C GLY A 8 2.60 -5.46 -13.69
N VAL A 9 2.03 -6.66 -13.88
CA VAL A 9 0.73 -7.04 -13.29
C VAL A 9 0.83 -7.12 -11.76
N ALA A 10 1.96 -7.57 -11.22
CA ALA A 10 2.21 -7.59 -9.78
C ALA A 10 2.25 -6.16 -9.22
N LEU A 11 2.89 -5.23 -9.92
CA LEU A 11 2.96 -3.82 -9.55
C LEU A 11 1.56 -3.18 -9.53
N VAL A 12 0.75 -3.43 -10.56
CA VAL A 12 -0.65 -2.96 -10.62
C VAL A 12 -1.48 -3.57 -9.50
N THR A 13 -1.33 -4.86 -9.22
CA THR A 13 -2.05 -5.54 -8.13
C THR A 13 -1.68 -4.93 -6.78
N ILE A 14 -0.39 -4.69 -6.52
CA ILE A 14 0.08 -4.04 -5.30
C ILE A 14 -0.50 -2.64 -5.18
N ILE A 15 -0.48 -1.84 -6.25
CA ILE A 15 -1.06 -0.49 -6.26
C ILE A 15 -2.55 -0.54 -5.93
N VAL A 16 -3.32 -1.36 -6.65
CA VAL A 16 -4.78 -1.43 -6.49
C VAL A 16 -5.17 -1.89 -5.08
N VAL A 17 -4.51 -2.93 -4.55
CA VAL A 17 -4.76 -3.41 -3.19
C VAL A 17 -4.40 -2.35 -2.16
N TRP A 18 -3.27 -1.68 -2.35
CA TRP A 18 -2.78 -0.68 -1.41
C TRP A 18 -3.63 0.60 -1.44
N GLU A 19 -4.11 1.04 -2.60
CA GLU A 19 -5.10 2.12 -2.72
C GLU A 19 -6.40 1.77 -1.99
N ILE A 20 -6.94 0.55 -2.14
CA ILE A 20 -8.16 0.16 -1.42
C ILE A 20 -7.96 0.17 0.10
N ILE A 21 -6.81 -0.29 0.58
CA ILE A 21 -6.49 -0.27 2.01
C ILE A 21 -6.40 1.17 2.48
N GLU A 22 -5.75 2.06 1.74
CA GLU A 22 -5.61 3.44 2.19
C GLU A 22 -6.91 4.26 2.05
N ASP A 23 -7.67 4.08 0.98
CA ASP A 23 -8.93 4.82 0.80
C ASP A 23 -10.04 4.38 1.76
N ILE A 24 -10.01 3.13 2.23
CA ILE A 24 -11.09 2.58 3.07
C ILE A 24 -10.61 2.31 4.49
N LEU A 25 -9.50 1.60 4.69
CA LEU A 25 -9.09 1.15 6.03
C LEU A 25 -8.55 2.31 6.88
N PHE A 26 -7.76 3.21 6.28
CA PHE A 26 -7.15 4.33 7.02
C PHE A 26 -8.19 5.36 7.51
N PRO A 27 -9.08 5.90 6.67
CA PRO A 27 -10.14 6.81 7.12
C PRO A 27 -11.03 6.19 8.19
N LEU A 28 -11.35 4.90 8.04
CA LEU A 28 -12.22 4.19 8.98
C LEU A 28 -11.53 3.97 10.34
N LEU A 29 -10.22 3.69 10.34
CA LEU A 29 -9.39 3.69 11.56
C LEU A 29 -9.32 5.08 12.20
N PHE A 30 -9.11 6.14 11.43
CA PHE A 30 -9.04 7.50 11.96
C PHE A 30 -10.39 7.98 12.53
N ILE A 31 -11.51 7.60 11.92
CA ILE A 31 -12.85 7.85 12.45
C ILE A 31 -13.06 7.06 13.75
N PHE A 32 -12.63 5.79 13.79
CA PHE A 32 -12.72 4.97 14.99
C PHE A 32 -11.88 5.55 16.14
N LEU A 33 -10.61 5.91 15.91
CA LEU A 33 -9.79 6.59 16.91
C LEU A 33 -10.36 7.97 17.28
N GLY A 34 -10.96 8.67 16.31
CA GLY A 34 -11.62 9.96 16.50
C GLY A 34 -12.78 9.89 17.49
N THR A 35 -13.53 8.79 17.45
CA THR A 35 -14.72 8.57 18.28
C THR A 35 -14.40 7.87 19.61
N HIS A 36 -13.39 7.01 19.65
CA HIS A 36 -13.06 6.22 20.85
C HIS A 36 -11.87 6.74 21.68
N VAL A 37 -10.96 7.52 21.09
CA VAL A 37 -9.73 7.96 21.76
C VAL A 37 -9.66 9.48 21.87
N HIS A 38 -9.67 10.21 20.74
CA HIS A 38 -9.54 11.67 20.77
C HIS A 38 -10.06 12.32 19.47
N PRO A 39 -10.88 13.38 19.53
CA PRO A 39 -11.51 13.99 18.35
C PRO A 39 -10.50 14.57 17.34
N ALA A 40 -9.26 14.84 17.76
CA ALA A 40 -8.18 15.26 16.86
C ALA A 40 -7.89 14.23 15.74
N PHE A 41 -8.16 12.93 15.98
CA PHE A 41 -7.97 11.89 14.96
C PHE A 41 -9.00 11.96 13.82
N LEU A 42 -10.12 12.69 13.98
CA LEU A 42 -11.05 12.95 12.88
C LEU A 42 -10.43 13.82 11.78
N ALA A 43 -9.49 14.71 12.13
CA ALA A 43 -8.68 15.43 11.15
C ALA A 43 -7.65 14.52 10.46
N GLY A 44 -7.37 13.36 11.04
CA GLY A 44 -6.55 12.32 10.46
C GLY A 44 -7.19 11.63 9.24
N ALA A 45 -8.52 11.61 9.13
CA ALA A 45 -9.22 11.04 7.98
C ALA A 45 -9.00 11.83 6.66
N PRO A 46 -9.14 13.18 6.62
CA PRO A 46 -8.74 13.94 5.45
C PRO A 46 -7.21 14.02 5.30
N ALA A 47 -6.46 13.94 6.40
CA ALA A 47 -5.00 13.93 6.34
C ALA A 47 -4.47 12.62 5.72
N SER A 48 -5.09 11.47 5.96
CA SER A 48 -4.67 10.19 5.36
C SER A 48 -4.81 10.22 3.84
N TRP A 49 -5.85 10.86 3.30
CA TRP A 49 -6.00 11.09 1.86
C TRP A 49 -4.96 12.06 1.27
N LEU A 50 -4.38 12.94 2.08
CA LEU A 50 -3.37 13.91 1.64
C LEU A 50 -1.94 13.41 1.81
N LEU A 51 -1.69 12.61 2.85
CA LEU A 51 -0.40 12.01 3.19
C LEU A 51 -0.31 10.57 2.70
N CYS A 52 -1.01 10.27 1.61
CA CYS A 52 -1.08 8.94 1.08
C CYS A 52 0.34 8.41 0.77
N LEU A 53 0.79 7.41 1.54
CA LEU A 53 2.15 6.85 1.49
C LEU A 53 2.41 5.97 0.24
N HIS A 54 1.56 6.04 -0.80
CA HIS A 54 1.64 5.19 -1.99
C HIS A 54 2.99 5.31 -2.66
N TRP A 55 3.51 6.54 -2.71
CA TRP A 55 4.78 6.82 -3.36
C TRP A 55 5.96 6.07 -2.72
N LEU A 56 5.84 5.65 -1.45
CA LEU A 56 6.88 4.95 -0.71
C LEU A 56 6.56 3.46 -0.52
N MET A 57 5.31 3.13 -0.16
CA MET A 57 4.91 1.75 0.12
C MET A 57 4.84 0.87 -1.12
N VAL A 58 4.39 1.42 -2.25
CA VAL A 58 4.34 0.68 -3.54
C VAL A 58 5.74 0.23 -3.99
N PRO A 59 6.76 1.12 -4.09
CA PRO A 59 8.11 0.69 -4.47
C PRO A 59 8.76 -0.21 -3.42
N LEU A 60 8.45 -0.06 -2.12
CA LEU A 60 8.94 -0.98 -1.08
C LEU A 60 8.39 -2.39 -1.24
N LEU A 61 7.07 -2.53 -1.41
CA LEU A 61 6.41 -3.83 -1.62
C LEU A 61 6.85 -4.46 -2.93
N TRP A 62 6.99 -3.67 -3.98
CA TRP A 62 7.53 -4.15 -5.25
C TRP A 62 8.99 -4.60 -5.12
N SER A 63 9.83 -3.83 -4.43
CA SER A 63 11.24 -4.22 -4.20
C SER A 63 11.35 -5.50 -3.36
N ALA A 64 10.51 -5.64 -2.32
CA ALA A 64 10.41 -6.85 -1.52
C ALA A 64 9.95 -8.05 -2.37
N TRP A 65 8.96 -7.84 -3.24
CA TRP A 65 8.45 -8.87 -4.15
C TRP A 65 9.51 -9.33 -5.15
N VAL A 66 10.22 -8.40 -5.80
CA VAL A 66 11.32 -8.73 -6.73
C VAL A 66 12.39 -9.56 -6.02
N LYS A 67 12.76 -9.18 -4.79
CA LYS A 67 13.78 -9.88 -4.00
C LYS A 67 13.37 -11.32 -3.65
N ILE A 68 12.11 -11.54 -3.27
CA ILE A 68 11.58 -12.88 -2.97
C ILE A 68 11.41 -13.70 -4.25
N SER A 69 10.99 -13.08 -5.35
CA SER A 69 10.76 -13.77 -6.63
C SER A 69 12.06 -14.25 -7.28
N GLN A 70 13.16 -13.49 -7.16
CA GLN A 70 14.47 -13.95 -7.66
C GLN A 70 15.01 -15.13 -6.85
N GLU A 71 14.71 -15.22 -5.55
CA GLU A 71 15.13 -16.35 -4.73
C GLU A 71 14.41 -17.67 -5.08
N LYS A 72 13.23 -17.59 -5.72
CA LYS A 72 12.51 -18.78 -6.19
C LYS A 72 13.06 -19.32 -7.52
N VAL A 73 13.47 -18.45 -8.43
CA VAL A 73 14.05 -18.84 -9.73
C VAL A 73 15.42 -19.49 -9.56
N ASP A 74 16.20 -19.13 -8.54
CA ASP A 74 17.54 -19.69 -8.29
C ASP A 74 17.50 -21.07 -7.59
N LYS A 75 16.33 -21.49 -7.08
CA LYS A 75 16.13 -22.76 -6.36
C LYS A 75 15.40 -23.84 -7.17
N GLU A 76 15.03 -23.57 -8.42
CA GLU A 76 14.45 -24.54 -9.36
C GLU A 76 15.46 -25.01 -10.41
#